data_AF-C1DAY3-F1
#
_entry.id   AF-C1DAY3-F1
#
_cell.length_a   1.000
_cell.length_b   1.000
_cell.length_c   1.000
_cell.angle_alpha   90.00
_cell.angle_beta   90.00
_cell.angle_gamma   90.00
#
_symmetry.space_group_name_H-M   'P 1'
#
loop_
_entity.id
_entity.type
_entity.pdbx_description
1 polymer ?
#
loop_
_entity_poly.entity_id
_entity_poly.type
_entity_poly.pdbx_seq_one_letter_code
_entity_poly.pdbx_strand_id
1 'polypeptide(L)'
;MPPLLRRSPWDARLDVLQSASGLFLAFFLTVHLLLVASILIGEPTFFRVVKSLELNFDGVHGYPWVVSLIGLGIGGLIALHALIALRKFPQNWRQWQRLGVQLNTQVHRDTRLWVWQVLTGFAIFFFVPLHLWTMVLQPEAIDPWQSGARVRDFGMIWVYLPLLLMADLHAMIGVYRLAIKWGGISPARRQSLQRLKTGLSVLFISLGLLSLLALWRVAPPDSPEARQQHANIVTEMQR
;
A
#
# COMPACT_ATOMS: atom_id res chain seq x y z
N MET A 1 14.87 -16.35 -47.73
CA MET A 1 14.18 -16.02 -46.46
C MET A 1 14.91 -14.83 -45.83
N PRO A 2 14.23 -13.75 -45.45
CA PRO A 2 14.90 -12.68 -44.71
C PRO A 2 15.39 -13.24 -43.37
N PRO A 3 16.56 -12.80 -42.85
CA PRO A 3 17.03 -13.25 -41.55
C PRO A 3 15.98 -12.90 -40.49
N LEU A 4 15.65 -13.86 -39.63
CA LEU A 4 14.78 -13.64 -38.48
C LEU A 4 15.43 -12.55 -37.62
N LEU A 5 14.97 -11.30 -37.76
CA LEU A 5 15.37 -10.18 -36.91
C LEU A 5 15.16 -10.62 -35.46
N ARG A 6 16.25 -10.85 -34.73
CA ARG A 6 16.19 -11.16 -33.30
C ARG A 6 15.45 -10.02 -32.62
N ARG A 7 14.22 -10.29 -32.18
CA ARG A 7 13.44 -9.33 -31.39
C ARG A 7 14.20 -9.05 -30.09
N SER A 8 14.28 -7.79 -29.74
CA SER A 8 14.93 -7.33 -28.51
C SER A 8 14.32 -8.02 -27.28
N PRO A 9 15.13 -8.51 -26.32
CA PRO A 9 14.62 -9.14 -25.10
C PRO A 9 14.03 -8.13 -24.10
N TRP A 10 14.09 -6.82 -24.40
CA TRP A 10 13.67 -5.75 -23.50
C TRP A 10 12.20 -5.87 -23.09
N ASP A 11 11.29 -6.21 -24.00
CA ASP A 11 9.86 -6.34 -23.68
C ASP A 11 9.60 -7.42 -22.63
N ALA A 12 10.26 -8.57 -22.77
CA ALA A 12 10.16 -9.66 -21.82
C ALA A 12 10.72 -9.27 -20.44
N ARG A 13 11.90 -8.63 -20.41
CA ARG A 13 12.52 -8.14 -19.16
C ARG A 13 11.63 -7.14 -18.44
N LEU A 14 11.03 -6.22 -19.18
CA LEU A 14 10.15 -5.18 -18.67
C LEU A 14 8.85 -5.76 -18.11
N ASP A 15 8.31 -6.81 -18.73
CA ASP A 15 7.11 -7.49 -18.26
C ASP A 15 7.36 -8.34 -17.01
N VAL A 16 8.55 -8.94 -16.87
CA VAL A 16 9.02 -9.59 -15.64
C VAL A 16 9.24 -8.55 -14.54
N LEU A 17 9.93 -7.44 -14.82
CA LEU A 17 10.20 -6.40 -13.83
C LEU A 17 8.90 -5.72 -13.33
N GLN A 18 7.93 -5.50 -14.22
CA GLN A 18 6.60 -5.01 -13.82
C GLN A 18 5.90 -5.98 -12.85
N SER A 19 6.00 -7.27 -13.17
CA SER A 19 5.38 -8.35 -12.42
C SER A 19 6.02 -8.49 -11.02
N ALA A 20 7.34 -8.49 -10.96
CA ALA A 20 8.11 -8.61 -9.72
C ALA A 20 7.94 -7.38 -8.81
N SER A 21 8.08 -6.17 -9.36
CA SER A 21 7.84 -4.93 -8.60
C SER A 21 6.43 -4.86 -8.05
N GLY A 22 5.41 -5.20 -8.86
CA GLY A 22 4.01 -5.22 -8.41
C GLY A 22 3.74 -6.24 -7.31
N LEU A 23 4.35 -7.43 -7.40
CA LEU A 23 4.24 -8.45 -6.36
C LEU A 23 4.88 -8.00 -5.04
N PHE A 24 6.09 -7.44 -5.11
CA PHE A 24 6.77 -6.93 -3.94
C PHE A 24 5.99 -5.79 -3.28
N LEU A 25 5.47 -4.85 -4.06
CA LEU A 25 4.66 -3.74 -3.55
C LEU A 25 3.35 -4.22 -2.90
N ALA A 26 2.70 -5.25 -3.47
CA ALA A 26 1.52 -5.84 -2.86
C ALA A 26 1.85 -6.52 -1.53
N PHE A 27 2.97 -7.26 -1.47
CA PHE A 27 3.46 -7.86 -0.22
C PHE A 27 3.79 -6.79 0.82
N PHE A 28 4.51 -5.74 0.43
CA PHE A 28 4.80 -4.58 1.28
C PHE A 28 3.51 -3.97 1.82
N LEU A 29 2.49 -3.74 0.97
CA LEU A 29 1.21 -3.18 1.39
C LEU A 29 0.51 -4.07 2.43
N THR A 30 0.54 -5.40 2.24
CA THR A 30 0.00 -6.34 3.23
C THR A 30 0.72 -6.21 4.57
N VAL A 31 2.05 -6.25 4.58
CA VAL A 31 2.83 -6.08 5.82
C VAL A 31 2.57 -4.71 6.44
N HIS A 32 2.55 -3.65 5.64
CA HIS A 32 2.27 -2.29 6.07
C HIS A 32 0.91 -2.17 6.77
N LEU A 33 -0.16 -2.72 6.20
CA LEU A 33 -1.49 -2.70 6.83
C LEU A 33 -1.50 -3.46 8.17
N LEU A 34 -0.77 -4.58 8.28
CA LEU A 34 -0.65 -5.32 9.54
C LEU A 34 0.14 -4.52 10.59
N LEU A 35 1.22 -3.85 10.20
CA LEU A 35 2.02 -3.00 11.09
C LEU A 35 1.18 -1.83 11.62
N VAL A 36 0.45 -1.14 10.75
CA VAL A 36 -0.42 -0.02 11.15
C VAL A 36 -1.59 -0.51 12.02
N ALA A 37 -2.13 -1.71 11.73
CA ALA A 37 -3.22 -2.29 12.50
C ALA A 37 -2.85 -2.72 13.92
N SER A 38 -1.57 -2.71 14.29
CA SER A 38 -1.14 -2.93 15.68
C SER A 38 -1.76 -1.94 16.67
N ILE A 39 -2.22 -0.77 16.22
CA ILE A 39 -2.96 0.20 17.04
C ILE A 39 -4.28 -0.37 17.58
N LEU A 40 -4.89 -1.34 16.88
CA LEU A 40 -6.11 -2.01 17.33
C LEU A 40 -5.89 -2.88 18.56
N ILE A 41 -4.65 -3.30 18.80
CA ILE A 41 -4.26 -4.05 20.01
C ILE A 41 -4.03 -3.07 21.17
N GLY A 42 -3.50 -1.88 20.87
CA GLY A 42 -3.32 -0.79 21.82
C GLY A 42 -2.12 0.09 21.47
N GLU A 43 -2.11 1.31 22.01
CA GLU A 43 -1.02 2.29 21.84
C GLU A 43 0.36 1.74 22.20
N PRO A 44 0.54 0.98 23.31
CA PRO A 44 1.83 0.39 23.65
C PRO A 44 2.34 -0.63 22.62
N THR A 45 1.43 -1.36 21.97
CA THR A 45 1.79 -2.33 20.94
C THR A 45 2.21 -1.63 19.65
N PHE A 46 1.46 -0.62 19.23
CA PHE A 46 1.83 0.21 18.09
C PHE A 46 3.19 0.88 18.29
N PHE A 47 3.43 1.46 19.47
CA PHE A 47 4.72 2.08 19.79
C PHE A 47 5.88 1.08 19.67
N ARG A 48 5.74 -0.13 20.24
CA ARG A 48 6.78 -1.17 20.10
C ARG A 48 7.03 -1.57 18.65
N VAL A 49 5.98 -1.70 17.85
CA VAL A 49 6.10 -1.99 16.41
C VAL A 49 6.88 -0.90 15.69
N VAL A 50 6.56 0.38 15.92
CA VAL A 50 7.35 1.50 15.36
C VAL A 50 8.80 1.40 15.81
N LYS A 51 9.06 1.25 17.12
CA LYS A 51 10.43 1.21 17.65
C LYS A 51 11.26 0.06 17.08
N SER A 52 10.66 -1.09 16.80
CA SER A 52 11.35 -2.17 16.08
C SER A 52 11.73 -1.80 14.63
N LEU A 53 10.96 -0.95 13.94
CA LEU A 53 11.30 -0.45 12.61
C LEU A 53 12.43 0.58 12.66
N GLU A 54 12.58 1.29 13.79
CA GLU A 54 13.70 2.18 14.08
C GLU A 54 14.97 1.43 14.56
N LEU A 55 14.97 0.09 14.53
CA LEU A 55 16.03 -0.78 15.04
C LEU A 55 16.29 -0.66 16.55
N ASN A 56 15.30 -0.17 17.31
CA ASN A 56 15.37 -0.14 18.76
C ASN A 56 15.01 -1.53 19.33
N PHE A 57 16.01 -2.42 19.37
CA PHE A 57 15.89 -3.75 19.97
C PHE A 57 16.50 -3.82 21.38
N ASP A 58 17.27 -2.81 21.77
CA ASP A 58 17.97 -2.72 23.05
C ASP A 58 17.23 -1.86 24.10
N GLY A 59 16.11 -1.24 23.72
CA GLY A 59 15.31 -0.35 24.58
C GLY A 59 15.83 1.08 24.64
N VAL A 60 17.07 1.33 24.17
CA VAL A 60 17.81 2.57 24.44
C VAL A 60 17.99 3.42 23.18
N HIS A 61 18.28 2.81 22.03
CA HIS A 61 18.62 3.55 20.81
C HIS A 61 17.64 3.26 19.67
N GLY A 62 16.85 4.27 19.29
CA GLY A 62 16.06 4.26 18.05
C GLY A 62 16.67 5.15 16.99
N TYR A 63 16.63 4.71 15.74
CA TYR A 63 17.13 5.41 14.56
C TYR A 63 15.97 5.75 13.60
N PRO A 64 15.18 6.82 13.85
CA PRO A 64 14.06 7.21 12.99
C PRO A 64 14.42 7.36 11.51
N TRP A 65 15.63 7.81 11.19
CA TRP A 65 16.12 7.93 9.81
C TRP A 65 16.09 6.60 9.03
N VAL A 66 16.11 5.45 9.70
CA VAL A 66 15.93 4.13 9.06
C VAL A 66 14.56 4.04 8.40
N VAL A 67 13.51 4.55 9.05
CA VAL A 67 12.16 4.61 8.49
C VAL A 67 12.12 5.53 7.26
N SER A 68 12.83 6.66 7.27
CA SER A 68 12.98 7.51 6.09
C SER A 68 13.64 6.78 4.93
N LEU A 69 14.70 6.01 5.18
CA LEU A 69 15.38 5.23 4.15
C LEU A 69 14.48 4.15 3.56
N ILE A 70 13.71 3.45 4.40
CA ILE A 70 12.69 2.49 3.94
C ILE A 70 11.64 3.21 3.09
N GLY A 71 11.14 4.37 3.54
CA GLY A 71 10.16 5.18 2.80
C GLY A 71 10.68 5.62 1.43
N LEU A 72 11.93 6.08 1.34
CA LEU A 72 12.59 6.45 0.08
C LEU A 72 12.78 5.23 -0.84
N GLY A 73 13.22 4.09 -0.30
CA GLY A 73 13.39 2.86 -1.06
C GLY A 73 12.08 2.35 -1.67
N ILE A 74 11.01 2.31 -0.86
CA ILE A 74 9.67 1.96 -1.31
C ILE A 74 9.13 2.98 -2.31
N GLY A 75 9.33 4.28 -2.06
CA GLY A 75 8.96 5.34 -3.00
C GLY A 75 9.64 5.19 -4.37
N GLY A 76 10.93 4.88 -4.38
CA GLY A 76 11.69 4.57 -5.60
C GLY A 76 11.15 3.33 -6.33
N LEU A 77 10.77 2.28 -5.59
CA LEU A 77 10.16 1.08 -6.17
C LEU A 77 8.76 1.36 -6.75
N ILE A 78 7.95 2.18 -6.07
CA ILE A 78 6.64 2.62 -6.58
C ILE A 78 6.83 3.42 -7.87
N ALA A 79 7.79 4.35 -7.91
CA ALA A 79 8.10 5.13 -9.10
C ALA A 79 8.55 4.22 -10.27
N LEU A 80 9.45 3.26 -10.02
CA LEU A 80 9.87 2.27 -11.01
C LEU A 80 8.68 1.46 -11.54
N HIS A 81 7.83 0.96 -10.64
CA HIS A 81 6.64 0.21 -11.00
C HIS A 81 5.69 1.06 -11.87
N ALA A 82 5.43 2.31 -11.48
CA ALA A 82 4.56 3.22 -12.19
C ALA A 82 5.09 3.54 -13.61
N LEU A 83 6.38 3.89 -13.75
CA LEU A 83 7.00 4.18 -15.05
C LEU A 83 6.85 3.00 -16.03
N ILE A 84 7.04 1.78 -15.52
CA ILE A 84 6.90 0.55 -16.30
C ILE A 84 5.43 0.28 -16.65
N ALA A 85 4.52 0.46 -15.70
CA ALA A 85 3.10 0.17 -15.84
C ALA A 85 2.34 1.19 -16.70
N LEU A 86 2.77 2.46 -16.73
CA LEU A 86 2.16 3.53 -17.53
C LEU A 86 2.15 3.21 -19.03
N ARG A 87 3.09 2.38 -19.51
CA ARG A 87 3.10 1.91 -20.91
C ARG A 87 1.89 1.07 -21.28
N LYS A 88 1.15 0.54 -20.31
CA LYS A 88 -0.07 -0.24 -20.52
C LYS A 88 -1.32 0.64 -20.53
N PHE A 89 -1.21 1.95 -20.27
CA PHE A 89 -2.37 2.84 -20.23
C PHE A 89 -2.81 3.16 -21.67
N PRO A 90 -4.12 3.37 -21.92
CA PRO A 90 -4.56 3.94 -23.18
C PRO A 90 -3.95 5.33 -23.37
N GLN A 91 -3.17 5.51 -24.43
CA GLN A 91 -2.32 6.69 -24.66
C GLN A 91 -3.04 7.83 -25.39
N ASN A 92 -4.22 7.58 -25.95
CA ASN A 92 -4.99 8.59 -26.66
C ASN A 92 -6.50 8.37 -26.54
N TRP A 93 -7.26 9.42 -26.87
CA TRP A 93 -8.72 9.42 -26.78
C TRP A 93 -9.37 8.30 -27.61
N ARG A 94 -8.83 7.98 -28.80
CA ARG A 94 -9.38 6.90 -29.65
C ARG A 94 -9.26 5.53 -28.98
N GLN A 95 -8.16 5.28 -28.25
CA GLN A 95 -8.01 4.03 -27.50
C GLN A 95 -9.01 3.95 -26.33
N TRP A 96 -9.25 5.07 -25.62
CA TRP A 96 -10.28 5.14 -24.59
C TRP A 96 -11.68 4.90 -25.14
N GLN A 97 -12.04 5.49 -26.28
CA GLN A 97 -13.32 5.25 -26.94
C GLN A 97 -13.51 3.78 -27.34
N ARG A 98 -12.49 3.16 -27.95
CA ARG A 98 -12.53 1.74 -28.32
C ARG A 98 -12.68 0.82 -27.10
N LEU A 99 -11.98 1.12 -26.02
CA LEU A 99 -12.12 0.41 -24.75
C LEU A 99 -13.55 0.55 -24.21
N GLY A 100 -14.14 1.76 -24.25
CA GLY A 100 -15.53 1.99 -23.87
C GLY A 100 -16.52 1.13 -24.65
N VAL A 101 -16.37 1.08 -25.98
CA VAL A 101 -17.18 0.21 -26.85
C VAL A 101 -17.03 -1.27 -26.47
N GLN A 102 -15.79 -1.73 -26.20
CA GLN A 102 -15.56 -3.12 -25.78
C GLN A 102 -16.21 -3.43 -24.42
N LEU A 103 -16.13 -2.52 -23.44
CA LEU A 103 -16.72 -2.72 -22.12
C LEU A 103 -18.26 -2.77 -22.13
N ASN A 104 -18.86 -2.13 -23.13
CA ASN A 104 -20.31 -2.11 -23.35
C ASN A 104 -20.80 -3.31 -24.16
N THR A 105 -20.00 -3.82 -25.11
CA THR A 105 -20.36 -4.97 -25.95
C THR A 105 -19.98 -6.32 -25.34
N GLN A 106 -18.95 -6.37 -24.49
CA GLN A 106 -18.49 -7.58 -23.82
C GLN A 106 -18.49 -7.39 -22.31
N VAL A 107 -19.45 -8.03 -21.62
CA VAL A 107 -19.52 -8.04 -20.15
C VAL A 107 -18.51 -9.03 -19.58
N HIS A 108 -17.22 -8.75 -19.77
CA HIS A 108 -16.13 -9.59 -19.29
C HIS A 108 -15.51 -9.01 -18.01
N ARG A 109 -15.66 -9.75 -16.90
CA ARG A 109 -15.28 -9.30 -15.55
C ARG A 109 -13.81 -8.91 -15.45
N ASP A 110 -12.90 -9.71 -15.99
CA ASP A 110 -11.46 -9.44 -15.87
C ASP A 110 -11.01 -8.21 -16.68
N THR A 111 -11.72 -7.89 -17.78
CA THR A 111 -11.48 -6.66 -18.53
C THR A 111 -11.86 -5.44 -17.71
N ARG A 112 -13.01 -5.50 -17.01
CA ARG A 112 -13.43 -4.46 -16.07
C ARG A 112 -12.47 -4.31 -14.89
N LEU A 113 -11.97 -5.43 -14.34
CA LEU A 113 -10.96 -5.39 -13.28
C LEU A 113 -9.66 -4.72 -13.74
N TRP A 114 -9.24 -4.94 -14.98
CA TRP A 114 -8.08 -4.25 -15.54
C TRP A 114 -8.30 -2.73 -15.63
N VAL A 115 -9.49 -2.28 -16.03
CA VAL A 115 -9.85 -0.84 -16.02
C VAL A 115 -9.76 -0.28 -14.60
N TRP A 116 -10.28 -1.00 -13.61
CA TRP A 116 -10.13 -0.62 -12.22
C TRP A 116 -8.66 -0.47 -11.81
N GLN A 117 -7.74 -1.36 -12.23
CA GLN A 117 -6.31 -1.16 -11.95
C GLN A 117 -5.74 0.11 -12.58
N VAL A 118 -6.17 0.48 -13.79
CA VAL A 118 -5.73 1.72 -14.44
C VAL A 118 -6.22 2.92 -13.64
N LEU A 119 -7.50 2.95 -13.26
CA LEU A 119 -8.09 4.04 -12.48
C LEU A 119 -7.47 4.17 -11.09
N THR A 120 -7.35 3.07 -10.35
CA THR A 120 -6.73 3.09 -9.02
C THR A 120 -5.24 3.40 -9.09
N GLY A 121 -4.52 2.87 -10.08
CA GLY A 121 -3.11 3.18 -10.29
C GLY A 121 -2.87 4.65 -10.58
N PHE A 122 -3.75 5.26 -11.38
CA PHE A 122 -3.72 6.70 -11.63
C PHE A 122 -4.00 7.52 -10.35
N ALA A 123 -5.00 7.14 -9.56
CA ALA A 123 -5.31 7.82 -8.30
C ALA A 123 -4.16 7.72 -7.27
N ILE A 124 -3.56 6.53 -7.13
CA ILE A 124 -2.42 6.26 -6.24
C ILE A 124 -1.23 7.19 -6.55
N PHE A 125 -1.03 7.56 -7.81
CA PHE A 125 0.03 8.48 -8.24
C PHE A 125 -0.02 9.83 -7.51
N PHE A 126 -1.21 10.31 -7.14
CA PHE A 126 -1.39 11.57 -6.42
C PHE A 126 -1.36 11.41 -4.90
N PHE A 127 -1.95 10.32 -4.38
CA PHE A 127 -2.08 10.13 -2.93
C PHE A 127 -0.80 9.59 -2.26
N VAL A 128 -0.05 8.72 -2.94
CA VAL A 128 1.16 8.12 -2.36
C VAL A 128 2.24 9.15 -2.04
N PRO A 129 2.57 10.12 -2.90
CA PRO A 129 3.56 11.14 -2.56
C PRO A 129 3.19 11.93 -1.30
N LEU A 130 1.92 12.27 -1.12
CA LEU A 130 1.43 12.96 0.09
C LEU A 130 1.61 12.11 1.35
N HIS A 131 1.31 10.82 1.26
CA HIS A 131 1.56 9.89 2.36
C HIS A 131 3.06 9.76 2.66
N LEU A 132 3.89 9.51 1.64
CA LEU A 132 5.33 9.32 1.78
C LEU A 132 6.04 10.57 2.31
N TRP A 133 5.60 11.77 1.94
CA TRP A 133 6.15 13.03 2.45
C TRP A 133 6.25 13.02 3.98
N THR A 134 5.15 12.67 4.66
CA THR A 134 5.10 12.65 6.12
C THR A 134 5.95 11.54 6.72
N MET A 135 6.04 10.38 6.07
CA MET A 135 6.82 9.24 6.57
C MET A 135 8.33 9.43 6.40
N VAL A 136 8.74 10.12 5.33
CA VAL A 136 10.16 10.31 4.98
C VAL A 136 10.75 11.51 5.71
N LEU A 137 10.02 12.62 5.81
CA LEU A 137 10.56 13.86 6.36
C LEU A 137 10.30 14.06 7.85
N GLN A 138 9.39 13.29 8.43
CA GLN A 138 9.06 13.34 9.86
C GLN A 138 8.98 11.91 10.43
N PRO A 139 10.01 11.07 10.25
CA PRO A 139 9.99 9.69 10.74
C PRO A 139 9.87 9.60 12.27
N GLU A 140 10.41 10.59 13.00
CA GLU A 140 10.27 10.72 14.44
C GLU A 140 8.83 11.01 14.86
N ALA A 141 7.99 11.49 13.93
CA ALA A 141 6.58 11.79 14.16
C ALA A 141 5.66 10.56 14.07
N ILE A 142 6.24 9.35 14.03
CA ILE A 142 5.53 8.08 13.90
C ILE A 142 5.41 7.46 15.30
N ASP A 143 4.49 7.98 16.10
CA ASP A 143 4.05 7.36 17.35
C ASP A 143 2.50 7.27 17.37
N PRO A 144 1.86 6.60 18.34
CA PRO A 144 0.41 6.52 18.40
C PRO A 144 -0.30 7.88 18.32
N TRP A 145 0.13 8.88 19.10
CA TRP A 145 -0.55 10.16 19.22
C TRP A 145 -0.23 11.12 18.09
N GLN A 146 1.03 11.22 17.69
CA GLN A 146 1.42 12.05 16.55
C GLN A 146 0.85 11.50 15.25
N SER A 147 0.72 10.16 15.13
CA SER A 147 -0.02 9.55 14.03
C SER A 147 -1.51 9.86 14.10
N GLY A 148 -2.11 9.85 15.29
CA GLY A 148 -3.50 10.25 15.49
C GLY A 148 -3.77 11.71 15.14
N ALA A 149 -2.96 12.63 15.65
CA ALA A 149 -3.02 14.06 15.34
C ALA A 149 -2.80 14.30 13.84
N ARG A 150 -1.91 13.56 13.19
CA ARG A 150 -1.72 13.62 11.74
C ARG A 150 -2.98 13.19 10.97
N VAL A 151 -3.66 12.14 11.43
CA VAL A 151 -4.91 11.66 10.83
C VAL A 151 -6.05 12.66 11.05
N ARG A 152 -6.25 13.13 12.29
CA ARG A 152 -7.38 13.96 12.72
C ARG A 152 -7.17 15.45 12.49
N ASP A 153 -6.11 16.00 13.08
CA ASP A 153 -5.91 17.44 13.22
C ASP A 153 -5.21 18.04 11.99
N PHE A 154 -4.21 17.34 11.44
CA PHE A 154 -3.57 17.72 10.17
C PHE A 154 -4.42 17.33 8.94
N GLY A 155 -5.49 16.55 9.13
CA GLY A 155 -6.46 16.23 8.08
C GLY A 155 -6.01 15.17 7.07
N MET A 156 -4.97 14.38 7.36
CA MET A 156 -4.50 13.33 6.44
C MET A 156 -5.50 12.19 6.23
N ILE A 157 -6.60 12.14 7.00
CA ILE A 157 -7.72 11.23 6.74
C ILE A 157 -8.23 11.33 5.28
N TRP A 158 -8.21 12.53 4.69
CA TRP A 158 -8.64 12.78 3.31
C TRP A 158 -7.67 12.21 2.27
N VAL A 159 -6.43 11.93 2.68
CA VAL A 159 -5.43 11.22 1.87
C VAL A 159 -5.53 9.72 2.13
N TYR A 160 -5.54 9.30 3.40
CA TYR A 160 -5.45 7.89 3.78
C TYR A 160 -6.70 7.08 3.45
N LEU A 161 -7.90 7.66 3.57
CA LEU A 161 -9.13 6.92 3.30
C LEU A 161 -9.27 6.56 1.80
N PRO A 162 -9.11 7.51 0.85
CA PRO A 162 -9.04 7.14 -0.57
C PRO A 162 -7.84 6.25 -0.89
N LEU A 163 -6.66 6.54 -0.33
CA LEU A 163 -5.46 5.75 -0.59
C LEU A 163 -5.63 4.28 -0.16
N LEU A 164 -6.22 4.03 1.00
CA LEU A 164 -6.55 2.68 1.49
C LEU A 164 -7.36 1.90 0.46
N LEU A 165 -8.47 2.50 -0.02
CA LEU A 165 -9.35 1.85 -1.00
C LEU A 165 -8.64 1.63 -2.34
N MET A 166 -7.96 2.65 -2.86
CA MET A 166 -7.32 2.56 -4.17
C MET A 166 -6.13 1.59 -4.15
N ALA A 167 -5.27 1.67 -3.15
CA ALA A 167 -4.09 0.82 -3.00
C ALA A 167 -4.46 -0.65 -2.80
N ASP A 168 -5.42 -0.95 -1.91
CA ASP A 168 -5.86 -2.33 -1.68
C ASP A 168 -6.49 -2.92 -2.95
N LEU A 169 -7.43 -2.23 -3.58
CA LEU A 169 -8.05 -2.69 -4.81
C LEU A 169 -7.02 -2.90 -5.93
N HIS A 170 -6.07 -1.96 -6.08
CA HIS A 170 -4.99 -2.08 -7.06
C HIS A 170 -4.13 -3.31 -6.82
N ALA A 171 -3.68 -3.51 -5.58
CA ALA A 171 -2.81 -4.60 -5.17
C ALA A 171 -3.51 -5.95 -5.28
N MET A 172 -4.72 -6.09 -4.73
CA MET A 172 -5.46 -7.36 -4.74
C MET A 172 -5.83 -7.78 -6.16
N ILE A 173 -6.30 -6.85 -7.01
CA ILE A 173 -6.54 -7.15 -8.43
C ILE A 173 -5.22 -7.50 -9.14
N GLY A 174 -4.13 -6.80 -8.82
CA GLY A 174 -2.80 -7.05 -9.36
C GLY A 174 -2.30 -8.46 -9.06
N VAL A 175 -2.34 -8.88 -7.80
CA VAL A 175 -1.96 -10.23 -7.36
C VAL A 175 -2.82 -11.30 -8.03
N TYR A 176 -4.15 -11.10 -8.08
CA TYR A 176 -5.05 -12.00 -8.79
C TYR A 176 -4.67 -12.18 -10.27
N ARG A 177 -4.42 -11.07 -10.98
CA ARG A 177 -4.04 -11.13 -12.39
C ARG A 177 -2.64 -11.69 -12.59
N LEU A 178 -1.72 -11.45 -11.65
CA LEU A 178 -0.39 -12.00 -11.69
C LEU A 178 -0.40 -13.52 -11.52
N ALA A 179 -1.22 -14.03 -10.59
CA ALA A 179 -1.43 -15.46 -10.38
C ALA A 179 -1.99 -16.14 -11.64
N ILE A 180 -2.96 -15.53 -12.33
CA ILE A 180 -3.46 -16.06 -13.61
C ILE A 180 -2.38 -16.03 -14.69
N LYS A 181 -1.65 -14.92 -14.79
CA LYS A 181 -0.66 -14.69 -15.84
C LYS A 181 0.51 -15.68 -15.77
N TRP A 182 1.02 -15.94 -14.57
CA TRP A 182 2.24 -16.74 -14.38
C TRP A 182 2.01 -18.10 -13.72
N GLY A 183 0.87 -18.31 -13.05
CA GLY A 183 0.62 -19.50 -12.24
C GLY A 183 -0.06 -20.67 -12.95
N GLY A 184 -0.31 -20.57 -14.27
CA GLY A 184 -0.94 -21.67 -15.03
C GLY A 184 -2.31 -22.11 -14.50
N ILE A 185 -3.09 -21.15 -13.98
CA ILE A 185 -4.32 -21.44 -13.21
C ILE A 185 -5.42 -21.96 -14.14
N SER A 186 -5.99 -23.13 -13.79
CA SER A 186 -7.11 -23.71 -14.52
C SER A 186 -8.39 -22.86 -14.37
N PRO A 187 -9.33 -22.92 -15.35
CA PRO A 187 -10.60 -22.21 -15.25
C PRO A 187 -11.38 -22.49 -13.96
N ALA A 188 -11.36 -23.74 -13.49
CA ALA A 188 -12.02 -24.15 -12.25
C ALA A 188 -11.46 -23.43 -11.00
N ARG A 189 -10.14 -23.22 -10.94
CA ARG A 189 -9.48 -22.51 -9.81
C ARG A 189 -9.61 -20.99 -9.92
N ARG A 190 -9.90 -20.46 -11.10
CA ARG A 190 -10.04 -19.01 -11.33
C ARG A 190 -11.16 -18.40 -10.49
N GLN A 191 -12.30 -19.08 -10.37
CA GLN A 191 -13.42 -18.59 -9.55
C GLN A 191 -13.04 -18.53 -8.07
N SER A 192 -12.33 -19.54 -7.56
CA SER A 192 -11.83 -19.56 -6.18
C SER A 192 -10.84 -18.42 -5.92
N LEU A 193 -9.93 -18.14 -6.86
CA LEU A 193 -9.02 -16.99 -6.74
C LEU A 193 -9.76 -15.66 -6.75
N GLN A 194 -10.83 -15.50 -7.54
CA GLN A 194 -11.65 -14.29 -7.50
C GLN A 194 -12.32 -14.09 -6.14
N ARG A 195 -12.84 -15.16 -5.54
CA ARG A 195 -13.44 -15.12 -4.19
C ARG A 195 -12.38 -14.79 -3.14
N LEU A 196 -11.23 -15.46 -3.18
CA LEU A 196 -10.11 -15.20 -2.27
C LEU A 196 -9.64 -13.75 -2.37
N LYS A 197 -9.42 -13.23 -3.59
CA LYS A 197 -9.07 -11.83 -3.84
C LYS A 197 -10.07 -10.87 -3.21
N THR A 198 -11.37 -11.13 -3.36
CA THR A 198 -12.40 -10.27 -2.78
C THR A 198 -12.46 -10.39 -1.26
N GLY A 199 -12.36 -11.60 -0.71
CA GLY A 199 -12.32 -11.82 0.74
C GLY A 199 -11.14 -11.10 1.41
N LEU A 200 -9.93 -11.22 0.83
CA LEU A 200 -8.74 -10.52 1.31
C LEU A 200 -8.88 -9.00 1.22
N SER A 201 -9.41 -8.48 0.12
CA SER A 201 -9.66 -7.05 -0.05
C SER A 201 -10.64 -6.50 1.00
N VAL A 202 -11.76 -7.19 1.23
CA VAL A 202 -12.72 -6.81 2.27
C VAL A 202 -12.08 -6.84 3.66
N LEU A 203 -11.27 -7.87 3.95
CA LEU A 203 -10.55 -8.00 5.22
C LEU A 203 -9.59 -6.83 5.43
N PHE A 204 -8.71 -6.55 4.47
CA PHE A 204 -7.69 -5.51 4.58
C PHE A 204 -8.28 -4.09 4.60
N ILE A 205 -9.33 -3.82 3.80
CA ILE A 205 -10.06 -2.56 3.87
C ILE A 205 -10.70 -2.40 5.25
N SER A 206 -11.38 -3.42 5.77
CA SER A 206 -12.00 -3.35 7.10
C SER A 206 -10.96 -3.11 8.18
N LEU A 207 -9.83 -3.82 8.13
CA LEU A 207 -8.71 -3.64 9.04
C LEU A 207 -8.14 -2.22 8.98
N GLY A 208 -7.93 -1.69 7.78
CA GLY A 208 -7.45 -0.32 7.57
C GLY A 208 -8.44 0.75 8.06
N LEU A 209 -9.73 0.56 7.82
CA LEU A 209 -10.78 1.47 8.31
C LEU A 209 -10.84 1.50 9.84
N LEU A 210 -10.80 0.32 10.48
CA LEU A 210 -10.75 0.23 11.93
C LEU A 210 -9.48 0.89 12.49
N SER A 211 -8.34 0.70 11.84
CA SER A 211 -7.06 1.30 12.25
C SER A 211 -7.09 2.83 12.14
N LEU A 212 -7.65 3.36 11.05
CA LEU A 212 -7.86 4.80 10.88
C LEU A 212 -8.82 5.37 11.93
N LEU A 213 -9.88 4.63 12.27
CA LEU A 213 -10.80 5.03 13.34
C LEU A 213 -10.12 5.03 14.71
N ALA A 214 -9.28 4.03 14.99
CA ALA A 214 -8.50 3.99 16.23
C ALA A 214 -7.53 5.18 16.31
N LEU A 215 -6.79 5.45 15.24
CA LEU A 215 -5.90 6.62 15.16
C LEU A 215 -6.67 7.95 15.26
N TRP A 216 -7.86 8.05 14.67
CA TRP A 216 -8.69 9.25 14.79
C TRP A 216 -9.07 9.54 16.25
N ARG A 217 -9.35 8.48 17.03
CA ARG A 217 -9.79 8.57 18.42
C ARG A 217 -8.66 8.71 19.43
N VAL A 218 -7.45 8.31 19.06
CA VAL A 218 -6.31 8.38 19.98
C VAL A 218 -6.00 9.85 20.31
N ALA A 219 -5.77 10.13 21.58
CA ALA A 219 -5.47 11.46 22.08
C ALA A 219 -4.33 11.37 23.10
N PRO A 220 -3.46 12.39 23.18
CA PRO A 220 -2.47 12.43 24.24
C PRO A 220 -3.17 12.51 25.61
N PRO A 221 -2.52 12.06 26.70
CA PRO A 221 -3.15 12.08 28.02
C PRO A 221 -3.48 13.51 28.49
N ASP A 222 -4.72 13.73 28.93
CA ASP A 222 -5.27 15.06 29.21
C ASP A 222 -4.68 15.74 30.46
N SER A 223 -4.18 14.98 31.44
CA SER A 223 -3.62 15.51 32.69
C SER A 223 -2.09 15.38 32.76
N PRO A 224 -1.39 16.27 33.48
CA PRO A 224 0.05 16.11 33.77
C PRO A 224 0.38 14.75 34.41
N GLU A 225 -0.48 14.26 35.29
CA GLU A 225 -0.34 12.95 35.96
C GLU A 225 -0.49 11.80 34.98
N ALA A 226 -1.45 11.86 34.05
CA ALA A 226 -1.63 10.85 33.01
C ALA A 226 -0.47 10.86 32.01
N ARG A 227 0.09 12.04 31.71
CA ARG A 227 1.34 12.17 30.93
C ARG A 227 2.53 11.54 31.64
N GLN A 228 2.61 11.68 32.97
CA GLN A 228 3.69 11.14 33.76
C GLN A 228 3.57 9.63 33.97
N GLN A 229 2.35 9.11 34.20
CA GLN A 229 2.07 7.67 34.17
C GLN A 229 2.39 7.07 32.81
N HIS A 230 2.04 7.74 31.71
CA HIS A 230 2.39 7.27 30.39
C HIS A 230 3.90 7.36 30.12
N ALA A 231 4.57 8.43 30.55
CA ALA A 231 6.03 8.53 30.48
C ALA A 231 6.70 7.39 31.28
N ASN A 232 6.14 7.03 32.43
CA ASN A 232 6.60 5.90 33.23
C ASN A 232 6.35 4.57 32.52
N ILE A 233 5.19 4.36 31.88
CA ILE A 233 4.90 3.17 31.06
C ILE A 233 5.88 3.07 29.89
N VAL A 234 6.13 4.17 29.17
CA VAL A 234 7.12 4.22 28.08
C VAL A 234 8.51 3.90 28.61
N THR A 235 8.88 4.45 29.77
CA THR A 235 10.18 4.21 30.41
C THR A 235 10.31 2.76 30.89
N GLU A 236 9.25 2.15 31.42
CA GLU A 236 9.22 0.72 31.79
C GLU A 236 9.28 -0.19 30.56
N MET A 237 8.64 0.21 29.45
CA MET A 237 8.71 -0.54 28.19
C MET A 237 10.07 -0.41 27.49
N GLN A 238 10.88 0.57 27.88
CA GLN A 238 12.25 0.78 27.41
C GLN A 238 13.30 0.09 28.31
N ARG A 239 12.91 -0.44 29.46
CA ARG A 239 13.78 -1.24 30.36
C ARG A 239 13.58 -2.73 30.13
#